data_AF-A0A4V4HWD7-F1
#
_entry.id   AF-A0A4V4HWD7-F1
#
_cell.length_a   1.000
_cell.length_b   1.000
_cell.length_c   1.000
_cell.angle_alpha   90.00
_cell.angle_beta   90.00
_cell.angle_gamma   90.00
#
_symmetry.space_group_name_H-M   'P 1'
#
loop_
_entity.id
_entity.type
_entity.pdbx_description
1 polymer ?
#
loop_
_entity_poly.entity_id
_entity_poly.type
_entity_poly.pdbx_seq_one_letter_code
_entity_poly.pdbx_strand_id
1 'polypeptide(L)'
;MDSFTESREKNNLVPLKILDKQVYHLDLLNIEHSWTGRMDAQIANTFILESSQLLINSIALFEQGYFDCAFYSLRQSLEVSTVMTYLIDNDEDKREEELQNWKSQSRFPMYGQMVRFLEQNASIFADIKSKMSDYFEELDEVKKKLNKYVHKQGFKTFYVSKNHPLNRSKDPQFFIEEFEEYLIKCIGAVAILRLTIDPFPILMTDNEMYLRTGDMMTKGYTDGFINKYIGPRHIEAYKTTDIYTLHYDSILREEAKLPCVADVVKHQYIDKNKLEEIFSQKHLLSKNDLVAVVLSGFSDKVSKIYCVGGLLQYYTNIDTIRKSRSWSSEDFNKFETHEKRYNQPYDEAFISILAINGETYFIEHNEEFGAEEITELRTTEAKSANEA
;
A
#
# COMPACT_ATOMS: atom_id res chain seq x y z
N MET A 1 40.76 4.61 -26.43
CA MET A 1 40.74 3.43 -25.54
C MET A 1 39.31 3.22 -25.04
N ASP A 2 38.68 4.29 -24.56
CA ASP A 2 37.29 4.29 -24.08
C ASP A 2 36.26 3.82 -25.12
N SER A 3 36.37 4.24 -26.38
CA SER A 3 35.46 3.79 -27.45
C SER A 3 35.58 2.29 -27.80
N PHE A 4 36.77 1.71 -27.62
CA PHE A 4 36.98 0.28 -27.83
C PHE A 4 36.40 -0.53 -26.67
N THR A 5 36.61 -0.08 -25.44
CA THR A 5 36.04 -0.70 -24.24
C THR A 5 34.51 -0.67 -24.31
N GLU A 6 33.91 0.48 -24.59
CA GLU A 6 32.46 0.63 -24.73
C GLU A 6 31.88 -0.25 -25.85
N SER A 7 32.57 -0.31 -27.00
CA SER A 7 32.18 -1.20 -28.10
C SER A 7 32.24 -2.68 -27.71
N ARG A 8 33.27 -3.08 -26.95
CA ARG A 8 33.42 -4.47 -26.48
C ARG A 8 32.35 -4.86 -25.47
N GLU A 9 32.01 -3.97 -24.54
CA GLU A 9 30.97 -4.18 -23.52
C GLU A 9 29.58 -4.31 -24.15
N LYS A 10 29.28 -3.49 -25.16
CA LYS A 10 27.96 -3.46 -25.82
C LYS A 10 27.82 -4.43 -26.99
N ASN A 11 28.90 -5.08 -27.42
CA ASN A 11 28.94 -5.82 -28.69
C ASN A 11 27.80 -6.82 -28.88
N ASN A 12 27.39 -7.51 -27.81
CA ASN A 12 26.32 -8.52 -27.85
C ASN A 12 25.04 -8.13 -27.14
N LEU A 13 24.96 -6.90 -26.61
CA LEU A 13 23.73 -6.39 -26.03
C LEU A 13 22.82 -5.94 -27.16
N VAL A 14 21.56 -6.36 -27.07
CA VAL A 14 20.52 -5.97 -28.03
C VAL A 14 19.43 -5.27 -27.22
N PRO A 15 19.49 -3.94 -27.07
CA PRO A 15 18.46 -3.19 -26.36
C PRO A 15 17.09 -3.39 -27.01
N LEU A 16 16.06 -3.60 -26.19
CA LEU A 16 14.66 -3.74 -26.63
C LEU A 16 13.81 -2.72 -25.86
N LYS A 17 12.62 -2.39 -26.35
CA LYS A 17 11.72 -1.45 -25.66
C LYS A 17 10.46 -2.18 -25.24
N ILE A 18 10.02 -1.91 -24.01
CA ILE A 18 8.72 -2.33 -23.51
C ILE A 18 7.79 -1.14 -23.68
N LEU A 19 6.76 -1.27 -24.53
CA LEU A 19 5.94 -0.13 -24.96
C LEU A 19 5.21 0.54 -23.78
N ASP A 20 4.65 -0.26 -22.87
CA ASP A 20 3.79 0.23 -21.78
C ASP A 20 4.46 0.11 -20.40
N LYS A 21 5.78 0.30 -20.30
CA LYS A 21 6.51 0.10 -19.04
C LYS A 21 6.01 0.95 -17.86
N GLN A 22 5.49 2.13 -18.15
CA GLN A 22 4.93 3.04 -17.15
C GLN A 22 3.69 2.44 -16.48
N VAL A 23 2.92 1.64 -17.21
CA VAL A 23 1.75 0.93 -16.68
C VAL A 23 2.21 -0.11 -15.65
N TYR A 24 3.28 -0.88 -15.94
CA TYR A 24 3.84 -1.81 -14.95
C TYR A 24 4.32 -1.10 -13.69
N HIS A 25 4.99 0.05 -13.81
CA HIS A 25 5.43 0.81 -12.63
C HIS A 25 4.26 1.35 -11.82
N LEU A 26 3.22 1.88 -12.47
CA LEU A 26 2.02 2.35 -11.79
C LEU A 26 1.27 1.20 -11.10
N ASP A 27 1.18 0.06 -11.77
CA ASP A 27 0.52 -1.13 -11.25
C ASP A 27 1.22 -1.67 -10.01
N LEU A 28 2.57 -1.64 -9.96
CA LEU A 28 3.37 -2.02 -8.79
C LEU A 28 3.03 -1.19 -7.54
N LEU A 29 2.52 0.03 -7.68
CA LEU A 29 2.06 0.81 -6.52
C LEU A 29 0.91 0.13 -5.76
N ASN A 30 0.14 -0.77 -6.40
CA ASN A 30 -0.86 -1.57 -5.69
C ASN A 30 -0.20 -2.49 -4.65
N ILE A 31 0.99 -3.01 -4.95
CA ILE A 31 1.78 -3.84 -4.03
C ILE A 31 2.52 -2.93 -3.04
N GLU A 32 3.22 -1.90 -3.50
CA GLU A 32 4.05 -1.04 -2.66
C GLU A 32 3.24 -0.25 -1.63
N HIS A 33 1.97 0.09 -1.92
CA HIS A 33 1.06 0.76 -0.97
C HIS A 33 0.15 -0.21 -0.20
N SER A 34 0.34 -1.54 -0.33
CA SER A 34 -0.41 -2.56 0.42
C SER A 34 0.21 -2.87 1.79
N TRP A 35 0.64 -1.83 2.51
CA TRP A 35 1.37 -1.96 3.77
C TRP A 35 0.57 -2.76 4.79
N THR A 36 1.19 -3.76 5.41
CA THR A 36 0.52 -4.45 6.52
C THR A 36 0.42 -3.56 7.75
N GLY A 37 -0.78 -3.52 8.32
CA GLY A 37 -1.04 -2.92 9.64
C GLY A 37 -0.51 -3.74 10.81
N ARG A 38 -0.10 -5.00 10.57
CA ARG A 38 0.35 -5.92 11.60
C ARG A 38 1.69 -5.49 12.18
N MET A 39 1.70 -5.13 13.47
CA MET A 39 2.92 -4.75 14.19
C MET A 39 3.97 -5.85 14.20
N ASP A 40 3.56 -7.12 14.33
CA ASP A 40 4.44 -8.30 14.37
C ASP A 40 5.02 -8.69 13.00
N ALA A 41 4.56 -8.05 11.92
CA ALA A 41 4.93 -8.38 10.55
C ALA A 41 5.43 -7.16 9.74
N GLN A 42 5.72 -6.03 10.39
CA GLN A 42 6.16 -4.80 9.70
C GLN A 42 7.39 -5.00 8.80
N ILE A 43 8.29 -5.93 9.16
CA ILE A 43 9.46 -6.26 8.35
C ILE A 43 9.07 -6.77 6.94
N ALA A 44 7.89 -7.38 6.81
CA ALA A 44 7.38 -7.86 5.52
C ALA A 44 7.23 -6.73 4.49
N ASN A 45 6.88 -5.52 4.93
CA ASN A 45 6.82 -4.35 4.03
C ASN A 45 8.16 -4.11 3.32
N THR A 46 9.30 -4.39 3.98
CA THR A 46 10.63 -4.27 3.36
C THR A 46 10.84 -5.30 2.26
N PHE A 47 10.44 -6.55 2.48
CA PHE A 47 10.53 -7.61 1.46
C PHE A 47 9.60 -7.37 0.26
N ILE A 48 8.42 -6.78 0.51
CA ILE A 48 7.46 -6.38 -0.53
C ILE A 48 8.06 -5.29 -1.42
N LEU A 49 8.65 -4.26 -0.81
CA LEU A 49 9.31 -3.17 -1.52
C LEU A 49 10.54 -3.67 -2.31
N GLU A 50 11.36 -4.53 -1.71
CA GLU A 50 12.52 -5.13 -2.41
C GLU A 50 12.07 -5.99 -3.60
N SER A 51 11.01 -6.80 -3.44
CA SER A 51 10.45 -7.60 -4.54
C SER A 51 9.93 -6.71 -5.67
N SER A 52 9.29 -5.58 -5.35
CA SER A 52 8.81 -4.60 -6.32
C SER A 52 9.97 -3.90 -7.04
N GLN A 53 11.02 -3.53 -6.31
CA GLN A 53 12.23 -2.94 -6.89
C GLN A 53 12.95 -3.92 -7.83
N LEU A 54 12.99 -5.22 -7.51
CA LEU A 54 13.53 -6.25 -8.42
C LEU A 54 12.71 -6.35 -9.71
N LEU A 55 11.39 -6.21 -9.65
CA LEU A 55 10.52 -6.17 -10.84
C LEU A 55 10.79 -4.92 -11.69
N ILE A 56 10.94 -3.74 -11.07
CA ILE A 56 11.34 -2.49 -11.78
C ILE A 56 12.71 -2.65 -12.42
N ASN A 57 13.69 -3.18 -11.68
CA ASN A 57 15.04 -3.43 -12.18
C ASN A 57 15.01 -4.39 -13.37
N SER A 58 14.17 -5.43 -13.33
CA SER A 58 14.05 -6.38 -14.42
C SER A 58 13.65 -5.72 -15.74
N ILE A 59 12.71 -4.77 -15.71
CA ILE A 59 12.27 -4.00 -16.87
C ILE A 59 13.43 -3.17 -17.41
N ALA A 60 14.09 -2.41 -16.53
CA ALA A 60 15.21 -1.54 -16.92
C ALA A 60 16.39 -2.34 -17.52
N LEU A 61 16.75 -3.47 -16.91
CA LEU A 61 17.80 -4.37 -17.38
C LEU A 61 17.42 -5.02 -18.71
N PHE A 62 16.16 -5.40 -18.89
CA PHE A 62 15.67 -5.97 -20.13
C PHE A 62 15.81 -4.95 -21.27
N GLU A 63 15.40 -3.69 -21.03
CA GLU A 63 15.50 -2.65 -22.06
C GLU A 63 16.94 -2.31 -22.44
N GLN A 64 17.87 -2.41 -21.49
CA GLN A 64 19.31 -2.24 -21.74
C GLN A 64 19.93 -3.43 -22.49
N GLY A 65 19.19 -4.53 -22.66
CA GLY A 65 19.66 -5.74 -23.31
C GLY A 65 20.40 -6.69 -22.37
N TYR A 66 20.40 -6.47 -21.04
CA TYR A 66 20.94 -7.37 -20.02
C TYR A 66 19.90 -8.45 -19.64
N PHE A 67 19.53 -9.27 -20.61
CA PHE A 67 18.46 -10.27 -20.46
C PHE A 67 18.68 -11.30 -19.35
N ASP A 68 19.88 -11.80 -19.08
CA ASP A 68 20.04 -12.69 -17.91
C ASP A 68 19.78 -11.99 -16.58
N CYS A 69 20.33 -10.79 -16.40
CA CYS A 69 20.07 -9.99 -15.22
C CYS A 69 18.57 -9.70 -15.08
N ALA A 70 17.89 -9.36 -16.18
CA ALA A 70 16.45 -9.11 -16.18
C ALA A 70 15.64 -10.34 -15.72
N PHE A 71 15.86 -11.50 -16.34
CA PHE A 71 15.16 -12.74 -15.96
C PHE A 71 15.58 -13.25 -14.57
N TYR A 72 16.82 -12.99 -14.16
CA TYR A 72 17.28 -13.28 -12.81
C TYR A 72 16.55 -12.41 -11.77
N SER A 73 16.37 -11.11 -12.04
CA SER A 73 15.62 -10.21 -11.16
C SER A 73 14.14 -10.63 -11.05
N LEU A 74 13.50 -11.10 -12.13
CA LEU A 74 12.17 -11.71 -12.06
C LEU A 74 12.15 -12.94 -11.13
N ARG A 75 13.12 -13.84 -11.28
CA ARG A 75 13.22 -15.04 -10.41
C ARG A 75 13.47 -14.65 -8.96
N GLN A 76 14.33 -13.66 -8.73
CA GLN A 76 14.73 -13.21 -7.41
C GLN A 76 13.57 -12.53 -6.67
N SER A 77 12.67 -11.81 -7.35
CA SER A 77 11.49 -11.23 -6.69
C SER A 77 10.58 -12.32 -6.10
N LEU A 78 10.45 -13.47 -6.78
CA LEU A 78 9.74 -14.63 -6.25
C LEU A 78 10.45 -15.25 -5.04
N GLU A 79 11.78 -15.32 -5.06
CA GLU A 79 12.57 -15.82 -3.94
C GLU A 79 12.44 -14.92 -2.71
N VAL A 80 12.59 -13.60 -2.87
CA VAL A 80 12.44 -12.60 -1.80
C VAL A 80 11.03 -12.65 -1.20
N SER A 81 9.99 -12.71 -2.03
CA SER A 81 8.62 -12.86 -1.56
C SER A 81 8.36 -14.21 -0.86
N THR A 82 9.06 -15.28 -1.26
CA THR A 82 8.98 -16.57 -0.57
C THR A 82 9.69 -16.52 0.78
N VAL A 83 10.83 -15.81 0.90
CA VAL A 83 11.50 -15.57 2.18
C VAL A 83 10.56 -14.82 3.13
N MET A 84 9.88 -13.79 2.65
CA MET A 84 8.87 -13.06 3.43
C MET A 84 7.79 -14.01 3.97
N THR A 85 7.14 -14.79 3.10
CA THR A 85 6.13 -15.76 3.53
C THR A 85 6.70 -16.77 4.51
N TYR A 86 7.90 -17.29 4.26
CA TYR A 86 8.60 -18.21 5.16
C TYR A 86 8.82 -17.60 6.55
N LEU A 87 9.24 -16.34 6.65
CA LEU A 87 9.45 -15.70 7.94
C LEU A 87 8.12 -15.43 8.66
N ILE A 88 7.10 -14.91 7.95
CA ILE A 88 5.86 -14.46 8.59
C ILE A 88 4.90 -15.61 8.93
N ASP A 89 4.83 -16.67 8.13
CA ASP A 89 3.93 -17.80 8.36
C ASP A 89 4.51 -18.86 9.33
N ASN A 90 5.54 -18.47 10.08
CA ASN A 90 6.05 -19.22 11.23
C ASN A 90 5.50 -18.64 12.55
N ASP A 91 5.53 -19.47 13.60
CA ASP A 91 5.33 -19.02 14.98
C ASP A 91 6.38 -17.98 15.41
N GLU A 92 6.07 -17.21 16.46
CA GLU A 92 6.87 -16.04 16.87
C GLU A 92 8.31 -16.40 17.23
N ASP A 93 8.53 -17.46 18.02
CA ASP A 93 9.85 -17.90 18.44
C ASP A 93 10.72 -18.30 17.24
N LYS A 94 10.14 -19.11 16.34
CA LYS A 94 10.83 -19.54 15.13
C LYS A 94 11.06 -18.41 14.14
N ARG A 95 10.11 -17.50 14.00
CA ARG A 95 10.24 -16.30 13.15
C ARG A 95 11.43 -15.47 13.60
N GLU A 96 11.58 -15.23 14.90
CA GLU A 96 12.70 -14.46 15.43
C GLU A 96 14.03 -15.17 15.17
N GLU A 97 14.12 -16.49 15.43
CA GLU A 97 15.31 -17.29 15.14
C GLU A 97 15.71 -17.21 13.65
N GLU A 98 14.78 -17.50 12.75
CA GLU A 98 15.04 -17.49 11.30
C GLU A 98 15.36 -16.09 10.80
N LEU A 99 14.73 -15.05 11.34
CA LEU A 99 15.03 -13.67 10.99
C LEU A 99 16.45 -13.28 11.44
N GLN A 100 16.92 -13.73 12.61
CA GLN A 100 18.29 -13.51 13.05
C GLN A 100 19.30 -14.28 12.20
N ASN A 101 18.99 -15.52 11.82
CA ASN A 101 19.81 -16.29 10.89
C ASN A 101 19.93 -15.58 9.53
N TRP A 102 18.82 -15.04 9.03
CA TRP A 102 18.79 -14.26 7.79
C TRP A 102 19.61 -12.96 7.89
N LYS A 103 19.39 -12.17 8.95
CA LYS A 103 20.11 -10.90 9.21
C LYS A 103 21.62 -11.09 9.36
N SER A 104 22.03 -12.18 10.01
CA SER A 104 23.44 -12.52 10.21
C SER A 104 24.11 -13.15 9.00
N GLN A 105 23.38 -13.34 7.89
CA GLN A 105 23.84 -14.04 6.69
C GLN A 105 24.35 -15.47 7.01
N SER A 106 23.74 -16.09 8.02
CA SER A 106 24.03 -17.47 8.41
C SER A 106 23.45 -18.45 7.38
N ARG A 107 23.63 -19.75 7.61
CA ARG A 107 23.01 -20.77 6.76
C ARG A 107 21.50 -20.59 6.77
N PHE A 108 20.94 -20.25 5.61
CA PHE A 108 19.51 -20.03 5.42
C PHE A 108 18.95 -21.02 4.39
N PRO A 109 17.69 -21.50 4.53
CA PRO A 109 17.11 -22.44 3.57
C PRO A 109 17.03 -21.85 2.17
N MET A 110 17.35 -22.66 1.16
CA MET A 110 17.12 -22.30 -0.24
C MET A 110 15.62 -22.34 -0.56
N TYR A 111 15.23 -21.70 -1.67
CA TYR A 111 13.84 -21.63 -2.14
C TYR A 111 13.06 -22.97 -2.03
N GLY A 112 13.58 -24.06 -2.60
CA GLY A 112 12.88 -25.35 -2.57
C GLY A 112 12.81 -26.00 -1.18
N GLN A 113 13.65 -25.58 -0.24
CA GLN A 113 13.55 -25.99 1.17
C GLN A 113 12.47 -25.17 1.89
N MET A 114 12.43 -23.85 1.65
CA MET A 114 11.38 -22.98 2.20
C MET A 114 9.98 -23.40 1.75
N VAL A 115 9.78 -23.68 0.45
CA VAL A 115 8.47 -24.09 -0.06
C VAL A 115 8.00 -25.40 0.57
N ARG A 116 8.87 -26.43 0.62
CA ARG A 116 8.53 -27.69 1.29
C ARG A 116 8.22 -27.52 2.76
N PHE A 117 8.97 -26.63 3.43
CA PHE A 117 8.70 -26.30 4.82
C PHE A 117 7.31 -25.67 4.98
N LEU A 118 7.00 -24.65 4.16
CA LEU A 118 5.73 -23.94 4.17
C LEU A 118 4.54 -24.88 3.90
N GLU A 119 4.68 -25.80 2.94
CA GLU A 119 3.65 -26.80 2.65
C GLU A 119 3.37 -27.77 3.81
N GLN A 120 4.39 -28.08 4.62
CA GLN A 120 4.30 -29.09 5.67
C GLN A 120 3.97 -28.53 7.04
N ASN A 121 4.32 -27.26 7.30
CA ASN A 121 4.34 -26.70 8.66
C ASN A 121 3.58 -25.38 8.79
N ALA A 122 3.28 -24.69 7.68
CA ALA A 122 2.69 -23.36 7.71
C ALA A 122 1.21 -23.43 7.34
N SER A 123 0.33 -22.93 8.21
CA SER A 123 -1.11 -23.12 8.05
C SER A 123 -1.70 -22.21 6.98
N ILE A 124 -1.22 -20.97 6.86
CA ILE A 124 -1.81 -19.98 5.95
C ILE A 124 -1.38 -20.27 4.51
N PHE A 125 -0.07 -20.40 4.26
CA PHE A 125 0.45 -20.67 2.92
C PHE A 125 -0.04 -22.01 2.39
N ALA A 126 -0.06 -23.06 3.22
CA ALA A 126 -0.55 -24.37 2.79
C ALA A 126 -2.03 -24.31 2.37
N ASP A 127 -2.87 -23.59 3.12
CA ASP A 127 -4.28 -23.39 2.76
C ASP A 127 -4.45 -22.58 1.46
N ILE A 128 -3.73 -21.46 1.34
CA ILE A 128 -3.71 -20.64 0.11
C ILE A 128 -3.27 -21.48 -1.09
N LYS A 129 -2.17 -22.23 -0.95
CA LYS A 129 -1.64 -23.06 -2.03
C LYS A 129 -2.62 -24.17 -2.42
N SER A 130 -3.28 -24.79 -1.45
CA SER A 130 -4.26 -25.85 -1.67
C SER A 130 -5.49 -25.31 -2.44
N LYS A 131 -6.08 -24.22 -1.97
CA LYS A 131 -7.30 -23.65 -2.56
C LYS A 131 -7.04 -22.94 -3.87
N MET A 132 -5.84 -22.40 -4.08
CA MET A 132 -5.40 -21.77 -5.33
C MET A 132 -4.49 -22.69 -6.16
N SER A 133 -4.70 -24.01 -6.15
CA SER A 133 -3.83 -25.00 -6.81
C SER A 133 -3.42 -24.60 -8.22
N ASP A 134 -4.38 -24.23 -9.06
CA ASP A 134 -4.16 -23.89 -10.47
C ASP A 134 -3.24 -22.67 -10.62
N TYR A 135 -3.33 -21.70 -9.69
CA TYR A 135 -2.45 -20.54 -9.68
C TYR A 135 -0.99 -20.96 -9.44
N PHE A 136 -0.77 -21.85 -8.46
CA PHE A 136 0.57 -22.29 -8.10
C PHE A 136 1.17 -23.25 -9.13
N GLU A 137 0.35 -24.05 -9.82
CA GLU A 137 0.80 -24.85 -10.97
C GLU A 137 1.29 -23.95 -12.11
N GLU A 138 0.54 -22.91 -12.47
CA GLU A 138 0.97 -21.92 -13.46
C GLU A 138 2.27 -21.21 -13.03
N LEU A 139 2.38 -20.83 -11.76
CA LEU A 139 3.57 -20.19 -11.20
C LEU A 139 4.79 -21.11 -11.24
N ASP A 140 4.61 -22.41 -10.99
CA ASP A 140 5.69 -23.39 -11.06
C ASP A 140 6.19 -23.59 -12.51
N GLU A 141 5.30 -23.53 -13.50
CA GLU A 141 5.70 -23.52 -14.91
C GLU A 141 6.48 -22.26 -15.30
N VAL A 142 6.07 -21.09 -14.82
CA VAL A 142 6.83 -19.84 -15.00
C VAL A 142 8.22 -19.96 -14.38
N LYS A 143 8.34 -20.49 -13.15
CA LYS A 143 9.64 -20.70 -12.49
C LYS A 143 10.54 -21.63 -13.29
N LYS A 144 10.02 -22.75 -13.81
CA LYS A 144 10.78 -23.65 -14.70
C LYS A 144 11.26 -22.93 -15.96
N LYS A 145 10.44 -22.06 -16.55
CA LYS A 145 10.81 -21.25 -17.72
C LYS A 145 11.88 -20.21 -17.38
N LEU A 146 11.76 -19.48 -16.27
CA LEU A 146 12.77 -18.53 -15.78
C LEU A 146 14.12 -19.20 -15.53
N ASN A 147 14.12 -20.39 -14.92
CA ASN A 147 15.34 -21.16 -14.69
C ASN A 147 16.11 -21.49 -15.98
N LYS A 148 15.41 -21.71 -17.10
CA LYS A 148 16.07 -21.92 -18.40
C LYS A 148 16.87 -20.69 -18.82
N TYR A 149 16.37 -19.49 -18.57
CA TYR A 149 17.07 -18.23 -18.88
C TYR A 149 18.28 -18.00 -17.98
N VAL A 150 18.09 -18.17 -16.66
CA VAL A 150 19.15 -17.97 -15.66
C VAL A 150 20.29 -18.97 -15.85
N HIS A 151 19.98 -20.24 -16.14
CA HIS A 151 20.98 -21.28 -16.38
C HIS A 151 21.43 -21.41 -17.84
N LYS A 152 21.06 -20.43 -18.69
CA LYS A 152 21.46 -20.36 -20.10
C LYS A 152 21.17 -21.66 -20.87
N GLN A 153 20.00 -22.26 -20.67
CA GLN A 153 19.60 -23.49 -21.33
C GLN A 153 19.05 -23.21 -22.74
N GLY A 154 19.80 -23.62 -23.76
CA GLY A 154 19.45 -23.49 -25.16
C GLY A 154 19.88 -22.16 -25.80
N PHE A 155 20.16 -22.19 -27.10
CA PHE A 155 20.76 -21.06 -27.83
C PHE A 155 19.94 -19.76 -27.80
N LYS A 156 18.62 -19.82 -27.55
CA LYS A 156 17.79 -18.61 -27.44
C LYS A 156 18.12 -17.74 -26.23
N THR A 157 18.84 -18.28 -25.25
CA THR A 157 19.24 -17.59 -24.01
C THR A 157 20.62 -16.93 -24.09
N PHE A 158 21.38 -17.19 -25.16
CA PHE A 158 22.74 -16.69 -25.35
C PHE A 158 22.74 -15.34 -26.06
N TYR A 159 23.50 -14.37 -25.53
CA TYR A 159 23.71 -13.07 -26.16
C TYR A 159 24.30 -13.18 -27.56
N VAL A 160 25.36 -13.98 -27.71
CA VAL A 160 26.05 -14.18 -29.00
C VAL A 160 25.13 -14.76 -30.07
N SER A 161 24.20 -15.63 -29.67
CA SER A 161 23.23 -16.25 -30.58
C SER A 161 22.14 -15.26 -31.00
N LYS A 162 21.57 -14.50 -30.05
CA LYS A 162 20.60 -13.44 -30.36
C LYS A 162 21.18 -12.37 -31.27
N ASN A 163 22.44 -12.01 -31.02
CA ASN A 163 23.16 -10.99 -31.78
C ASN A 163 23.72 -11.49 -33.12
N HIS A 164 23.55 -12.77 -33.46
CA HIS A 164 24.03 -13.32 -34.72
C HIS A 164 23.22 -12.74 -35.91
N PRO A 165 23.83 -12.41 -37.06
CA PRO A 165 23.13 -11.81 -38.21
C PRO A 165 21.87 -12.56 -38.66
N LEU A 166 21.89 -13.90 -38.62
CA LEU A 166 20.74 -14.76 -38.97
C LEU A 166 19.56 -14.66 -37.98
N ASN A 167 19.80 -14.19 -36.76
CA ASN A 167 18.78 -14.04 -35.72
C ASN A 167 18.39 -12.57 -35.50
N ARG A 168 19.27 -11.61 -35.81
CA ARG A 168 18.97 -10.16 -35.74
C ARG A 168 17.83 -9.72 -36.65
N SER A 169 17.60 -10.42 -37.76
CA SER A 169 16.51 -10.13 -38.69
C SER A 169 15.16 -10.70 -38.25
N LYS A 170 15.11 -11.47 -37.15
CA LYS A 170 13.86 -11.99 -36.60
C LYS A 170 13.19 -10.90 -35.79
N ASP A 171 11.86 -10.90 -35.85
CA ASP A 171 11.04 -10.00 -35.05
C ASP A 171 11.29 -10.24 -33.54
N PRO A 172 11.77 -9.23 -32.79
CA PRO A 172 11.99 -9.38 -31.35
C PRO A 172 10.69 -9.45 -30.55
N GLN A 173 9.54 -9.15 -31.17
CA GLN A 173 8.25 -9.03 -30.50
C GLN A 173 7.91 -10.26 -29.65
N PHE A 174 8.10 -11.47 -30.18
CA PHE A 174 7.86 -12.71 -29.42
C PHE A 174 8.69 -12.79 -28.11
N PHE A 175 9.92 -12.26 -28.11
CA PHE A 175 10.78 -12.29 -26.93
C PHE A 175 10.41 -11.20 -25.92
N ILE A 176 9.91 -10.07 -26.38
CA ILE A 176 9.34 -9.01 -25.54
C ILE A 176 8.08 -9.55 -24.85
N GLU A 177 7.16 -10.14 -25.63
CA GLU A 177 5.93 -10.74 -25.13
C GLU A 177 6.19 -11.87 -24.13
N GLU A 178 7.17 -12.74 -24.39
CA GLU A 178 7.56 -13.81 -23.46
C GLU A 178 8.10 -13.23 -22.13
N PHE A 179 8.86 -12.13 -22.18
CA PHE A 179 9.32 -11.44 -20.98
C PHE A 179 8.15 -10.78 -20.23
N GLU A 180 7.27 -10.08 -20.94
CA GLU A 180 6.09 -9.43 -20.35
C GLU A 180 5.14 -10.46 -19.72
N GLU A 181 4.94 -11.64 -20.32
CA GLU A 181 4.18 -12.76 -19.75
C GLU A 181 4.76 -13.15 -18.38
N TYR A 182 6.08 -13.32 -18.28
CA TYR A 182 6.73 -13.70 -17.02
C TYR A 182 6.72 -12.56 -16.01
N LEU A 183 6.91 -11.31 -16.44
CA LEU A 183 6.80 -10.13 -15.60
C LEU A 183 5.41 -10.04 -14.96
N ILE A 184 4.34 -10.20 -15.76
CA ILE A 184 2.94 -10.21 -15.29
C ILE A 184 2.75 -11.30 -14.23
N LYS A 185 3.22 -12.52 -14.51
CA LYS A 185 3.09 -13.63 -13.57
C LYS A 185 3.91 -13.41 -12.28
N CYS A 186 5.07 -12.77 -12.36
CA CYS A 186 5.87 -12.44 -11.18
C CYS A 186 5.24 -11.34 -10.33
N ILE A 187 4.68 -10.28 -10.95
CA ILE A 187 3.91 -9.25 -10.24
C ILE A 187 2.74 -9.89 -9.49
N GLY A 188 1.96 -10.74 -10.18
CA GLY A 188 0.86 -11.47 -9.55
C GLY A 188 1.32 -12.32 -8.37
N ALA A 189 2.47 -13.02 -8.51
CA ALA A 189 2.96 -13.91 -7.48
C ALA A 189 3.41 -13.16 -6.23
N VAL A 190 4.06 -12.01 -6.38
CA VAL A 190 4.37 -11.10 -5.26
C VAL A 190 3.08 -10.67 -4.57
N ALA A 191 2.06 -10.28 -5.35
CA ALA A 191 0.77 -9.87 -4.81
C ALA A 191 0.04 -10.98 -4.05
N ILE A 192 0.08 -12.24 -4.52
CA ILE A 192 -0.50 -13.39 -3.83
C ILE A 192 0.30 -13.78 -2.58
N LEU A 193 1.63 -13.76 -2.65
CA LEU A 193 2.47 -14.04 -1.48
C LEU A 193 2.31 -12.95 -0.39
N ARG A 194 2.01 -11.71 -0.77
CA ARG A 194 1.61 -10.64 0.17
C ARG A 194 0.40 -11.11 1.02
N LEU A 195 -0.57 -11.78 0.40
CA LEU A 195 -1.82 -12.18 1.03
C LEU A 195 -1.67 -13.28 2.10
N THR A 196 -0.48 -13.87 2.25
CA THR A 196 -0.19 -14.80 3.35
C THR A 196 -0.04 -14.08 4.69
N ILE A 197 0.18 -12.77 4.67
CA ILE A 197 0.37 -11.96 5.89
C ILE A 197 -0.99 -11.49 6.42
N ASP A 198 -1.84 -10.95 5.55
CA ASP A 198 -3.22 -10.58 5.87
C ASP A 198 -4.03 -10.45 4.57
N PRO A 199 -5.37 -10.60 4.64
CA PRO A 199 -6.25 -10.59 3.47
C PRO A 199 -6.72 -9.18 3.06
N PHE A 200 -6.27 -8.11 3.73
CA PHE A 200 -6.79 -6.75 3.53
C PHE A 200 -6.68 -6.23 2.09
N PRO A 201 -5.63 -6.52 1.30
CA PRO A 201 -5.58 -6.04 -0.08
C PRO A 201 -6.74 -6.55 -0.96
N ILE A 202 -7.35 -7.70 -0.61
CA ILE A 202 -8.56 -8.22 -1.28
C ILE A 202 -9.83 -7.86 -0.50
N LEU A 203 -9.83 -7.90 0.83
CA LEU A 203 -11.03 -7.51 1.60
C LEU A 203 -11.45 -6.07 1.32
N MET A 204 -10.49 -5.16 1.20
CA MET A 204 -10.76 -3.74 0.98
C MET A 204 -11.30 -3.43 -0.42
N THR A 205 -11.36 -4.40 -1.32
CA THR A 205 -12.05 -4.25 -2.61
C THR A 205 -13.56 -4.48 -2.50
N ASP A 206 -14.00 -5.13 -1.42
CA ASP A 206 -15.42 -5.32 -1.13
C ASP A 206 -15.95 -4.09 -0.35
N ASN A 207 -16.90 -3.38 -0.95
CA ASN A 207 -17.48 -2.19 -0.35
C ASN A 207 -18.16 -2.47 1.00
N GLU A 208 -18.72 -3.67 1.19
CA GLU A 208 -19.33 -4.05 2.47
C GLU A 208 -18.28 -4.14 3.58
N MET A 209 -17.12 -4.73 3.27
CA MET A 209 -15.99 -4.81 4.21
C MET A 209 -15.33 -3.45 4.41
N TYR A 210 -15.25 -2.65 3.35
CA TYR A 210 -14.74 -1.28 3.41
C TYR A 210 -15.52 -0.45 4.45
N LEU A 211 -16.86 -0.48 4.41
CA LEU A 211 -17.71 0.29 5.32
C LEU A 211 -17.65 -0.22 6.79
N ARG A 212 -17.31 -1.49 7.00
CA ARG A 212 -17.21 -2.09 8.35
C ARG A 212 -15.84 -1.91 8.99
N THR A 213 -14.80 -1.65 8.20
CA THR A 213 -13.42 -1.42 8.70
C THR A 213 -13.18 0.03 9.13
N GLY A 214 -12.21 0.24 10.02
CA GLY A 214 -11.70 1.58 10.39
C GLY A 214 -10.79 2.18 9.31
N ASP A 215 -10.00 3.20 9.68
CA ASP A 215 -8.93 3.72 8.81
C ASP A 215 -7.78 2.70 8.75
N MET A 216 -7.61 2.06 7.59
CA MET A 216 -6.66 0.97 7.39
C MET A 216 -5.42 1.50 6.67
N MET A 217 -4.23 1.11 7.12
CA MET A 217 -2.99 1.40 6.38
C MET A 217 -2.96 0.74 5.00
N THR A 218 -3.60 -0.42 4.87
CA THR A 218 -3.66 -1.20 3.63
C THR A 218 -4.70 -0.61 2.67
N LYS A 219 -4.28 -0.29 1.44
CA LYS A 219 -5.21 -0.03 0.33
C LYS A 219 -5.57 -1.33 -0.40
N GLY A 220 -6.82 -1.44 -0.84
CA GLY A 220 -7.27 -2.54 -1.68
C GLY A 220 -6.60 -2.53 -3.05
N TYR A 221 -6.38 -3.71 -3.63
CA TYR A 221 -5.96 -3.81 -5.03
C TYR A 221 -7.06 -3.28 -5.96
N THR A 222 -6.67 -2.59 -7.01
CA THR A 222 -7.63 -2.14 -8.03
C THR A 222 -8.13 -3.33 -8.87
N ASP A 223 -9.36 -3.23 -9.41
CA ASP A 223 -9.90 -4.26 -10.31
C ASP A 223 -9.01 -4.48 -11.53
N GLY A 224 -8.44 -3.41 -12.09
CA GLY A 224 -7.49 -3.50 -13.20
C GLY A 224 -6.25 -4.33 -12.85
N PHE A 225 -5.71 -4.12 -11.65
CA PHE A 225 -4.58 -4.90 -11.14
C PHE A 225 -4.95 -6.38 -10.96
N ILE A 226 -6.09 -6.67 -10.30
CA ILE A 226 -6.57 -8.04 -10.12
C ILE A 226 -6.75 -8.74 -11.46
N ASN A 227 -7.44 -8.10 -12.40
CA ASN A 227 -7.73 -8.68 -13.72
C ASN A 227 -6.46 -9.00 -14.52
N LYS A 228 -5.46 -8.13 -14.45
CA LYS A 228 -4.22 -8.25 -15.24
C LYS A 228 -3.23 -9.25 -14.65
N TYR A 229 -3.02 -9.25 -13.34
CA TYR A 229 -1.88 -9.96 -12.72
C TYR A 229 -2.25 -11.24 -11.98
N ILE A 230 -3.48 -11.32 -11.46
CA ILE A 230 -3.91 -12.45 -10.64
C ILE A 230 -4.96 -13.26 -11.36
N GLY A 231 -5.99 -12.61 -11.89
CA GLY A 231 -7.14 -13.20 -12.56
C GLY A 231 -8.33 -13.40 -11.59
N PRO A 232 -9.57 -13.03 -11.97
CA PRO A 232 -10.75 -13.14 -11.11
C PRO A 232 -10.99 -14.54 -10.57
N ARG A 233 -10.80 -15.56 -11.42
CA ARG A 233 -10.93 -16.98 -11.03
C ARG A 233 -10.03 -17.35 -9.85
N HIS A 234 -8.80 -16.84 -9.84
CA HIS A 234 -7.83 -17.11 -8.78
C HIS A 234 -8.17 -16.32 -7.51
N ILE A 235 -8.73 -15.12 -7.62
CA ILE A 235 -9.25 -14.38 -6.48
C ILE A 235 -10.46 -15.07 -5.85
N GLU A 236 -11.39 -15.60 -6.65
CA GLU A 236 -12.52 -16.35 -6.09
C GLU A 236 -12.05 -17.62 -5.36
N ALA A 237 -11.01 -18.29 -5.87
CA ALA A 237 -10.36 -19.37 -5.14
C ALA A 237 -9.70 -18.88 -3.82
N TYR A 238 -8.99 -17.74 -3.86
CA TYR A 238 -8.40 -17.13 -2.67
C TYR A 238 -9.45 -16.78 -1.60
N LYS A 239 -10.63 -16.29 -2.00
CA LYS A 239 -11.72 -15.94 -1.07
C LYS A 239 -12.28 -17.15 -0.31
N THR A 240 -11.97 -18.38 -0.74
CA THR A 240 -12.33 -19.59 0.01
C THR A 240 -11.31 -19.94 1.10
N THR A 241 -10.16 -19.25 1.16
CA THR A 241 -9.09 -19.49 2.15
C THR A 241 -9.53 -19.15 3.57
N ASP A 242 -9.00 -19.87 4.55
CA ASP A 242 -9.35 -19.71 5.96
C ASP A 242 -8.92 -18.33 6.45
N ILE A 243 -7.74 -17.85 6.00
CA ILE A 243 -7.32 -16.49 6.32
C ILE A 243 -8.33 -15.46 5.80
N TYR A 244 -8.87 -15.61 4.59
CA TYR A 244 -9.86 -14.67 4.07
C TYR A 244 -11.20 -14.80 4.81
N THR A 245 -11.77 -16.00 4.90
CA THR A 245 -13.11 -16.22 5.45
C THR A 245 -13.19 -15.87 6.93
N LEU A 246 -12.16 -16.19 7.73
CA LEU A 246 -12.12 -15.84 9.15
C LEU A 246 -12.09 -14.32 9.37
N HIS A 247 -11.32 -13.58 8.58
CA HIS A 247 -11.28 -12.12 8.67
C HIS A 247 -12.59 -11.51 8.15
N TYR A 248 -13.11 -12.01 7.03
CA TYR A 248 -14.38 -11.57 6.47
C TYR A 248 -15.52 -11.73 7.49
N ASP A 249 -15.68 -12.93 8.07
CA ASP A 249 -16.72 -13.23 9.06
C ASP A 249 -16.55 -12.41 10.35
N SER A 250 -15.31 -12.13 10.75
CA SER A 250 -15.03 -11.26 11.89
C SER A 250 -15.48 -9.82 11.61
N ILE A 251 -15.12 -9.27 10.46
CA ILE A 251 -15.44 -7.89 10.07
C ILE A 251 -16.95 -7.74 9.81
N LEU A 252 -17.60 -8.76 9.26
CA LEU A 252 -19.04 -8.74 9.00
C LEU A 252 -19.88 -8.54 10.27
N ARG A 253 -19.35 -8.86 11.45
CA ARG A 253 -20.01 -8.64 12.74
C ARG A 253 -19.98 -7.18 13.20
N GLU A 254 -19.04 -6.39 12.69
CA GLU A 254 -18.94 -4.96 12.98
C GLU A 254 -20.05 -4.17 12.29
N GLU A 255 -20.53 -3.09 12.89
CA GLU A 255 -21.55 -2.25 12.26
C GLU A 255 -21.02 -1.57 10.99
N ALA A 256 -21.81 -1.61 9.91
CA ALA A 256 -21.50 -0.91 8.68
C ALA A 256 -21.68 0.60 8.86
N LYS A 257 -20.66 1.37 8.50
CA LYS A 257 -20.75 2.84 8.47
C LYS A 257 -21.64 3.29 7.31
N LEU A 258 -22.44 4.32 7.56
CA LEU A 258 -23.02 5.12 6.49
C LEU A 258 -21.88 5.74 5.64
N PRO A 259 -22.09 5.98 4.34
CA PRO A 259 -21.04 6.55 3.48
C PRO A 259 -20.40 7.82 4.06
N CYS A 260 -21.22 8.74 4.60
CA CYS A 260 -20.74 9.97 5.22
C CYS A 260 -19.90 9.74 6.49
N VAL A 261 -20.17 8.66 7.25
CA VAL A 261 -19.38 8.28 8.43
C VAL A 261 -18.06 7.63 8.00
N ALA A 262 -18.07 6.83 6.94
CA ALA A 262 -16.87 6.27 6.34
C ALA A 262 -15.93 7.36 5.80
N ASP A 263 -16.48 8.41 5.18
CA ASP A 263 -15.71 9.58 4.71
C ASP A 263 -14.98 10.29 5.87
N VAL A 264 -15.64 10.46 7.02
CA VAL A 264 -15.00 11.04 8.21
C VAL A 264 -13.85 10.15 8.68
N VAL A 265 -14.11 8.86 8.86
CA VAL A 265 -13.13 7.93 9.46
C VAL A 265 -11.92 7.70 8.54
N LYS A 266 -12.13 7.54 7.24
CA LYS A 266 -11.09 7.08 6.31
C LYS A 266 -10.48 8.17 5.44
N HIS A 267 -11.18 9.30 5.29
CA HIS A 267 -10.75 10.39 4.42
C HIS A 267 -10.68 11.72 5.16
N GLN A 268 -10.99 11.72 6.46
CA GLN A 268 -11.07 12.93 7.28
C GLN A 268 -11.93 14.01 6.63
N TYR A 269 -13.00 13.59 5.92
CA TYR A 269 -13.90 14.50 5.21
C TYR A 269 -15.26 14.54 5.90
N ILE A 270 -15.73 15.74 6.20
CA ILE A 270 -16.98 16.00 6.92
C ILE A 270 -17.93 16.78 6.00
N ASP A 271 -18.97 16.12 5.50
CA ASP A 271 -20.08 16.81 4.84
C ASP A 271 -21.02 17.41 5.90
N LYS A 272 -21.00 18.74 6.02
CA LYS A 272 -21.81 19.47 7.00
C LYS A 272 -23.31 19.35 6.73
N ASN A 273 -23.71 19.02 5.51
CA ASN A 273 -25.12 18.75 5.20
C ASN A 273 -25.58 17.38 5.71
N LYS A 274 -24.67 16.56 6.23
CA LYS A 274 -24.90 15.18 6.69
C LYS A 274 -24.65 14.99 8.18
N LEU A 275 -24.54 16.07 8.95
CA LEU A 275 -24.24 16.00 10.39
C LEU A 275 -25.21 15.12 11.17
N GLU A 276 -26.52 15.20 10.91
CA GLU A 276 -27.51 14.35 11.58
C GLU A 276 -27.25 12.84 11.32
N GLU A 277 -26.93 12.49 10.08
CA GLU A 277 -26.58 11.11 9.69
C GLU A 277 -25.26 10.69 10.35
N ILE A 278 -24.25 11.56 10.37
CA ILE A 278 -22.96 11.28 11.02
C ILE A 278 -23.16 11.06 12.53
N PHE A 279 -23.93 11.92 13.19
CA PHE A 279 -24.22 11.80 14.62
C PHE A 279 -25.05 10.57 14.97
N SER A 280 -25.83 10.02 14.03
CA SER A 280 -26.57 8.77 14.22
C SER A 280 -25.65 7.56 14.47
N GLN A 281 -24.39 7.62 14.01
CA GLN A 281 -23.36 6.60 14.24
C GLN A 281 -22.12 7.16 14.96
N LYS A 282 -22.31 8.12 15.87
CA LYS A 282 -21.20 8.75 16.61
C LYS A 282 -20.32 7.77 17.41
N HIS A 283 -20.84 6.60 17.78
CA HIS A 283 -20.09 5.55 18.50
C HIS A 283 -19.07 4.83 17.61
N LEU A 284 -19.13 5.01 16.29
CA LEU A 284 -18.14 4.50 15.32
C LEU A 284 -17.01 5.50 15.03
N LEU A 285 -17.10 6.72 15.56
CA LEU A 285 -16.10 7.77 15.39
C LEU A 285 -15.05 7.69 16.50
N SER A 286 -13.78 7.94 16.17
CA SER A 286 -12.76 8.16 17.18
C SER A 286 -13.05 9.46 17.95
N LYS A 287 -12.36 9.67 19.09
CA LYS A 287 -12.48 10.91 19.87
C LYS A 287 -12.21 12.14 19.01
N ASN A 288 -11.15 12.10 18.19
CA ASN A 288 -10.77 13.22 17.34
C ASN A 288 -11.78 13.44 16.20
N ASP A 289 -12.29 12.36 15.59
CA ASP A 289 -13.32 12.44 14.56
C ASP A 289 -14.58 13.10 15.10
N LEU A 290 -15.04 12.67 16.28
CA LEU A 290 -16.24 13.23 16.90
C LEU A 290 -16.09 14.71 17.24
N VAL A 291 -14.94 15.11 17.82
CA VAL A 291 -14.67 16.52 18.10
C VAL A 291 -14.61 17.32 16.81
N ALA A 292 -13.96 16.80 15.77
CA ALA A 292 -13.90 17.47 14.48
C ALA A 292 -15.31 17.66 13.86
N VAL A 293 -16.16 16.63 13.90
CA VAL A 293 -17.55 16.73 13.42
C VAL A 293 -18.31 17.81 14.19
N VAL A 294 -18.22 17.84 15.53
CA VAL A 294 -18.87 18.87 16.37
C VAL A 294 -18.38 20.28 16.01
N LEU A 295 -17.05 20.48 15.95
CA LEU A 295 -16.48 21.79 15.64
C LEU A 295 -16.77 22.22 14.21
N SER A 296 -16.92 21.29 13.26
CA SER A 296 -17.24 21.63 11.88
C SER A 296 -18.69 22.12 11.73
N GLY A 297 -19.61 21.53 12.51
CA GLY A 297 -21.03 21.88 12.53
C GLY A 297 -21.36 23.10 13.38
N PHE A 298 -20.39 23.64 14.12
CA PHE A 298 -20.56 24.79 15.00
C PHE A 298 -20.91 26.08 14.23
N SER A 299 -20.29 26.31 13.06
CA SER A 299 -20.49 27.53 12.27
C SER A 299 -20.26 27.27 10.79
N ASP A 300 -21.06 27.89 9.92
CA ASP A 300 -20.92 27.83 8.46
C ASP A 300 -19.60 28.44 7.95
N LYS A 301 -18.84 29.13 8.81
CA LYS A 301 -17.54 29.70 8.47
C LYS A 301 -16.40 28.67 8.47
N VAL A 302 -16.58 27.53 9.15
CA VAL A 302 -15.53 26.53 9.36
C VAL A 302 -15.27 25.74 8.08
N SER A 303 -14.02 25.76 7.62
CA SER A 303 -13.57 25.07 6.42
C SER A 303 -12.72 23.83 6.73
N LYS A 304 -11.87 23.90 7.78
CA LYS A 304 -10.99 22.80 8.20
C LYS A 304 -10.78 22.76 9.71
N ILE A 305 -10.40 21.58 10.20
CA ILE A 305 -10.03 21.36 11.60
C ILE A 305 -8.72 20.59 11.66
N TYR A 306 -7.82 21.05 12.52
CA TYR A 306 -6.51 20.47 12.74
C TYR A 306 -6.40 20.00 14.19
N CYS A 307 -5.77 18.85 14.42
CA CYS A 307 -5.36 18.39 15.75
C CYS A 307 -4.05 17.60 15.67
N VAL A 308 -3.52 17.14 16.82
CA VAL A 308 -2.23 16.45 16.89
C VAL A 308 -1.10 17.31 16.28
N GLY A 309 -1.04 18.58 16.69
CA GLY A 309 -0.05 19.54 16.18
C GLY A 309 -0.13 19.83 14.67
N GLY A 310 -1.30 19.59 14.06
CA GLY A 310 -1.53 19.79 12.63
C GLY A 310 -1.37 18.54 11.76
N LEU A 311 -0.95 17.41 12.35
CA LEU A 311 -0.76 16.16 11.62
C LEU A 311 -2.10 15.61 11.11
N LEU A 312 -3.15 15.68 11.92
CA LEU A 312 -4.48 15.22 11.55
C LEU A 312 -5.32 16.41 11.06
N GLN A 313 -5.88 16.27 9.87
CA GLN A 313 -6.54 17.35 9.12
C GLN A 313 -7.88 16.89 8.61
N TYR A 314 -8.93 17.52 9.13
CA TYR A 314 -10.29 17.33 8.66
C TYR A 314 -10.69 18.43 7.70
N TYR A 315 -11.30 18.03 6.60
CA TYR A 315 -11.83 18.90 5.55
C TYR A 315 -13.35 18.90 5.63
N THR A 316 -13.95 20.05 5.34
CA THR A 316 -15.40 20.13 5.19
C THR A 316 -15.79 20.31 3.72
N ASN A 317 -17.09 20.27 3.43
CA ASN A 317 -17.64 20.67 2.13
C ASN A 317 -17.59 22.19 1.88
N ILE A 318 -16.94 22.97 2.76
CA ILE A 318 -16.68 24.40 2.61
C ILE A 318 -15.20 24.58 2.30
N ASP A 319 -14.91 25.03 1.08
CA ASP A 319 -13.54 25.27 0.65
C ASP A 319 -12.88 26.37 1.47
N THR A 320 -11.60 26.17 1.78
CA THR A 320 -10.78 27.21 2.39
C THR A 320 -10.52 28.35 1.42
N ILE A 321 -10.54 29.58 1.92
CA ILE A 321 -10.12 30.76 1.13
C ILE A 321 -8.59 30.93 1.07
N ARG A 322 -7.82 30.13 1.83
CA ARG A 322 -6.36 30.15 1.78
C ARG A 322 -5.88 29.75 0.39
N LYS A 323 -5.04 30.59 -0.21
CA LYS A 323 -4.37 30.26 -1.48
C LYS A 323 -3.20 29.32 -1.28
N SER A 324 -2.58 29.37 -0.10
CA SER A 324 -1.50 28.46 0.29
C SER A 324 -2.05 27.06 0.51
N ARG A 325 -1.45 26.07 -0.16
CA ARG A 325 -1.77 24.64 0.02
C ARG A 325 -0.86 23.96 1.04
N SER A 326 0.13 24.67 1.57
CA SER A 326 1.06 24.16 2.57
C SER A 326 0.67 24.60 3.98
N TRP A 327 1.09 23.80 4.95
CA TRP A 327 1.04 24.11 6.37
C TRP A 327 2.38 23.73 7.00
N SER A 328 2.74 24.35 8.12
CA SER A 328 3.90 23.99 8.93
C SER A 328 3.47 23.73 10.38
N SER A 329 4.08 22.73 11.03
CA SER A 329 3.91 22.54 12.49
C SER A 329 4.37 23.77 13.27
N GLU A 330 5.31 24.55 12.73
CA GLU A 330 5.73 25.82 13.31
C GLU A 330 4.61 26.87 13.32
N ASP A 331 3.67 26.82 12.37
CA ASP A 331 2.53 27.75 12.35
C ASP A 331 1.60 27.46 13.53
N PHE A 332 1.31 26.17 13.78
CA PHE A 332 0.51 25.75 14.93
C PHE A 332 1.15 26.10 16.27
N ASN A 333 2.48 25.94 16.41
CA ASN A 333 3.21 26.39 17.61
C ASN A 333 3.10 27.92 17.83
N LYS A 334 3.16 28.71 16.76
CA LYS A 334 2.98 30.16 16.85
C LYS A 334 1.56 30.51 17.28
N PHE A 335 0.56 29.83 16.74
CA PHE A 335 -0.83 30.05 17.12
C PHE A 335 -1.05 29.73 18.61
N GLU A 336 -0.53 28.61 19.11
CA GLU A 336 -0.67 28.22 20.53
C GLU A 336 -0.04 29.22 21.50
N THR A 337 1.12 29.78 21.14
CA THR A 337 1.87 30.70 22.00
C THR A 337 1.40 32.16 21.88
N HIS A 338 0.49 32.45 20.94
CA HIS A 338 -0.03 33.78 20.72
C HIS A 338 -1.03 34.21 21.81
N GLU A 339 -1.01 35.50 22.19
CA GLU A 339 -1.88 36.03 23.26
C GLU A 339 -3.37 35.91 22.94
N LYS A 340 -3.74 36.14 21.68
CA LYS A 340 -5.12 35.96 21.19
C LYS A 340 -5.32 34.53 20.74
N ARG A 341 -6.31 33.83 21.30
CA ARG A 341 -6.65 32.44 20.91
C ARG A 341 -7.64 32.33 19.74
N TYR A 342 -8.46 33.34 19.50
CA TYR A 342 -9.51 33.34 18.48
C TYR A 342 -9.23 34.35 17.37
N ASN A 343 -9.69 34.04 16.15
CA ASN A 343 -9.57 34.88 14.96
C ASN A 343 -8.13 35.34 14.69
N GLN A 344 -7.15 34.46 14.90
CA GLN A 344 -5.78 34.74 14.51
C GLN A 344 -5.69 34.71 12.97
N PRO A 345 -5.07 35.69 12.31
CA PRO A 345 -4.90 35.64 10.86
C PRO A 345 -4.08 34.42 10.41
N TYR A 346 -4.54 33.72 9.37
CA TYR A 346 -3.83 32.62 8.73
C TYR A 346 -3.98 32.71 7.20
N ASP A 347 -3.02 33.39 6.57
CA ASP A 347 -3.10 33.83 5.18
C ASP A 347 -4.39 34.65 4.92
N GLU A 348 -5.23 34.22 3.97
CA GLU A 348 -6.54 34.82 3.72
C GLU A 348 -7.63 34.40 4.72
N ALA A 349 -7.42 33.30 5.45
CA ALA A 349 -8.37 32.77 6.42
C ALA A 349 -7.99 33.17 7.85
N PHE A 350 -8.71 32.61 8.81
CA PHE A 350 -8.47 32.79 10.23
C PHE A 350 -8.35 31.44 10.92
N ILE A 351 -7.68 31.42 12.06
CA ILE A 351 -7.55 30.25 12.92
C ILE A 351 -7.94 30.59 14.36
N SER A 352 -8.70 29.69 14.97
CA SER A 352 -9.14 29.77 16.35
C SER A 352 -8.75 28.49 17.09
N ILE A 353 -8.32 28.63 18.34
CA ILE A 353 -7.77 27.52 19.13
C ILE A 353 -8.73 27.13 20.24
N LEU A 354 -8.87 25.82 20.44
CA LEU A 354 -9.69 25.25 21.49
C LEU A 354 -9.00 24.03 22.10
N ALA A 355 -8.93 23.93 23.42
CA ALA A 355 -8.46 22.73 24.11
C ALA A 355 -9.65 21.88 24.57
N ILE A 356 -9.81 20.68 24.01
CA ILE A 356 -10.88 19.76 24.40
C ILE A 356 -10.25 18.48 24.93
N ASN A 357 -10.57 18.11 26.17
CA ASN A 357 -10.13 16.86 26.80
C ASN A 357 -8.60 16.64 26.71
N GLY A 358 -7.83 17.67 26.99
CA GLY A 358 -6.37 17.66 27.01
C GLY A 358 -5.68 17.77 25.64
N GLU A 359 -6.43 17.82 24.53
CA GLU A 359 -5.90 17.94 23.17
C GLU A 359 -6.22 19.32 22.60
N THR A 360 -5.25 19.92 21.87
CA THR A 360 -5.46 21.19 21.17
C THR A 360 -6.04 20.97 19.78
N TYR A 361 -7.11 21.69 19.49
CA TYR A 361 -7.75 21.76 18.18
C TYR A 361 -7.60 23.15 17.61
N PHE A 362 -7.33 23.22 16.31
CA PHE A 362 -7.30 24.47 15.54
C PHE A 362 -8.41 24.44 14.52
N ILE A 363 -9.25 25.47 14.55
CA ILE A 363 -10.41 25.62 13.69
C ILE A 363 -10.05 26.67 12.67
N GLU A 364 -9.94 26.29 11.40
CA GLU A 364 -9.76 27.23 10.29
C GLU A 364 -11.13 27.64 9.76
N HIS A 365 -11.32 28.94 9.62
CA HIS A 365 -12.57 29.54 9.20
C HIS A 365 -12.34 30.72 8.26
N ASN A 366 -13.26 30.90 7.32
CA ASN A 366 -13.13 31.85 6.22
C ASN A 366 -13.51 33.29 6.61
N GLU A 367 -14.15 33.48 7.75
CA GLU A 367 -14.57 34.78 8.28
C GLU A 367 -14.41 34.79 9.80
N GLU A 368 -14.10 35.94 10.39
CA GLU A 368 -13.97 36.06 11.85
C GLU A 368 -15.22 35.56 12.59
N PHE A 369 -15.00 34.79 13.65
CA PHE A 369 -16.06 34.45 14.60
C PHE A 369 -16.50 35.69 15.37
N GLY A 370 -17.82 35.86 15.50
CA GLY A 370 -18.43 36.90 16.31
C GLY A 370 -18.28 36.63 17.81
N ALA A 371 -18.70 37.61 18.62
CA ALA A 371 -18.60 37.52 20.09
C ALA A 371 -19.44 36.37 20.68
N GLU A 372 -20.62 36.10 20.12
CA GLU A 372 -21.49 34.99 20.53
C GLU A 372 -20.82 33.64 20.23
N GLU A 373 -20.32 33.48 19.00
CA GLU A 373 -19.59 32.27 18.58
C GLU A 373 -18.38 32.00 19.50
N ILE A 374 -17.57 33.02 19.79
CA ILE A 374 -16.42 32.88 20.70
C ILE A 374 -16.86 32.50 22.11
N THR A 375 -17.99 33.02 22.59
CA THR A 375 -18.52 32.70 23.93
C THR A 375 -18.98 31.25 24.03
N GLU A 376 -19.62 30.74 22.97
CA GLU A 376 -20.03 29.35 22.90
C GLU A 376 -18.82 28.40 22.86
N LEU A 377 -17.80 28.71 22.04
CA LEU A 377 -16.55 27.93 22.03
C LEU A 377 -15.89 27.87 23.41
N ARG A 378 -15.79 29.00 24.12
CA ARG A 378 -15.26 29.03 25.51
C ARG A 378 -16.07 28.16 26.46
N THR A 379 -17.39 28.14 26.30
CA THR A 379 -18.28 27.33 27.13
C THR A 379 -18.06 25.84 26.86
N THR A 380 -17.87 25.45 25.60
CA THR A 380 -17.53 24.09 25.20
C THR A 380 -16.18 23.65 25.78
N GLU A 381 -15.17 24.52 25.71
CA GLU A 381 -13.85 24.29 26.33
C GLU A 381 -13.98 24.00 27.84
N ALA A 382 -14.68 24.88 28.56
CA ALA A 382 -14.84 24.80 30.01
C ALA A 382 -15.61 23.54 30.46
N LYS A 383 -16.61 23.10 29.69
CA LYS A 383 -17.33 21.85 29.99
C LYS A 383 -16.42 20.64 29.86
N SER A 384 -15.62 20.58 28.79
CA SER A 384 -14.69 19.46 28.57
C SER A 384 -13.64 19.34 29.67
N ALA A 385 -13.17 20.47 30.21
CA ALA A 385 -12.18 20.48 31.29
C ALA A 385 -12.71 19.95 32.63
N ASN A 386 -14.04 19.93 32.84
CA ASN A 386 -14.66 19.42 34.07
C ASN A 386 -15.02 17.92 33.99
N GLU A 387 -14.98 17.33 32.79
CA GLU A 387 -15.29 15.92 32.54
C GLU A 387 -14.03 15.04 32.34
N ALA A 388 -12.86 15.67 32.25
CA ALA A 388 -11.53 15.04 32.20
C ALA A 388 -10.97 14.85 33.62
#